data_AF-A0A4Z0PTH2-F1
#
_entry.id   AF-A0A4Z0PTH2-F1
#
_cell.length_a   1.000
_cell.length_b   1.000
_cell.length_c   1.000
_cell.angle_alpha   90.00
_cell.angle_beta   90.00
_cell.angle_gamma   90.00
#
_symmetry.space_group_name_H-M   'P 1'
#
loop_
_entity.id
_entity.type
_entity.pdbx_description
1 polymer ?
#
loop_
_entity_poly.entity_id
_entity_poly.type
_entity_poly.pdbx_seq_one_letter_code
_entity_poly.pdbx_strand_id
1 'polypeptide(L)'
;MLTTKQDNRLTAAENVAATLQQDPASYAADKALQQITQELHTLLAALQPLRQKGVRTASKGAAKTKGQRRQQLATSAAEVAGDLYSYATDQHNRALQTSADYNYSTLLKMRATALTDLVQHLYTEAETHQTALLDYGLTPARLQELKDALAAFTTTKNDPRQHITEGKAARLAIKEQFSQLATLLEDRLDRSLRKYARSHPEFYHRLTAARQVIDRPGKQQGGDNEEPPTKLQ
;
A
#
# COMPACT_ATOMS: atom_id res chain seq x y z
N MET A 1 -7.49 2.11 -4.54
CA MET A 1 -8.69 2.97 -4.50
C MET A 1 -9.91 2.08 -4.64
N LEU A 2 -11.03 2.46 -4.02
CA LEU A 2 -12.33 1.82 -4.30
C LEU A 2 -12.68 2.00 -5.77
N THR A 3 -13.33 0.99 -6.36
CA THR A 3 -13.92 1.16 -7.69
C THR A 3 -15.11 2.13 -7.63
N THR A 4 -15.45 2.80 -8.74
CA THR A 4 -16.62 3.68 -8.82
C THR A 4 -17.90 2.99 -8.32
N LYS A 5 -18.06 1.69 -8.63
CA LYS A 5 -19.18 0.88 -8.17
C LYS A 5 -19.18 0.68 -6.65
N GLN A 6 -18.02 0.44 -6.05
CA GLN A 6 -17.88 0.31 -4.58
C GLN A 6 -18.11 1.65 -3.89
N ASP A 7 -17.65 2.74 -4.49
CA ASP A 7 -17.82 4.07 -3.94
C ASP A 7 -19.30 4.51 -3.94
N ASN A 8 -20.01 4.28 -5.05
CA ASN A 8 -21.45 4.51 -5.14
C ASN A 8 -22.23 3.68 -4.10
N ARG A 9 -21.87 2.41 -3.91
CA ARG A 9 -22.49 1.54 -2.89
C ARG A 9 -22.26 2.04 -1.48
N LEU A 10 -21.07 2.55 -1.18
CA LEU A 10 -20.75 3.11 0.12
C LEU A 10 -21.56 4.41 0.37
N THR A 11 -21.70 5.27 -0.64
CA THR A 11 -22.54 6.48 -0.56
C THR A 11 -24.02 6.14 -0.32
N ALA A 12 -24.55 5.12 -1.01
CA ALA A 12 -25.91 4.66 -0.76
C ALA A 12 -26.11 4.16 0.68
N ALA A 13 -25.14 3.40 1.20
CA ALA A 13 -25.15 2.93 2.59
C ALA A 13 -25.10 4.08 3.61
N GLU A 14 -24.32 5.13 3.35
CA GLU A 14 -24.25 6.34 4.19
C GLU A 14 -25.57 7.10 4.22
N ASN A 15 -26.23 7.25 3.07
CA ASN A 15 -27.55 7.91 2.97
C ASN A 15 -28.63 7.15 3.75
N VAL A 16 -28.61 5.81 3.68
CA VAL A 16 -29.52 4.95 4.44
C VAL A 16 -29.28 5.11 5.95
N ALA A 17 -28.02 5.06 6.39
CA ALA A 17 -27.67 5.24 7.79
C ALA A 17 -28.10 6.63 8.32
N ALA A 18 -27.89 7.69 7.53
CA ALA A 18 -28.33 9.04 7.88
C ALA A 18 -29.86 9.13 8.01
N THR A 19 -30.60 8.48 7.12
CA THR A 19 -32.07 8.46 7.15
C THR A 19 -32.59 7.70 8.37
N LEU A 20 -31.95 6.57 8.73
CA LEU A 20 -32.26 5.81 9.95
C LEU A 20 -31.95 6.59 11.23
N GLN A 21 -30.93 7.46 11.22
CA GLN A 21 -30.60 8.32 12.36
C GLN A 21 -31.56 9.50 12.53
N GLN A 22 -32.17 10.00 11.45
CA GLN A 22 -33.11 11.12 11.48
C GLN A 22 -34.48 10.73 12.08
N ASP A 23 -34.86 9.46 12.00
CA ASP A 23 -36.19 8.99 12.43
C ASP A 23 -36.12 7.71 13.30
N PRO A 24 -35.43 7.75 14.46
CA PRO A 24 -35.26 6.58 15.32
C PRO A 24 -36.57 6.17 16.01
N ALA A 25 -37.49 7.12 16.19
CA ALA A 25 -38.77 6.88 16.86
C ALA A 25 -39.66 5.90 16.08
N SER A 26 -39.63 5.97 14.75
CA SER A 26 -40.44 5.11 13.86
C SER A 26 -40.12 3.60 13.99
N TYR A 27 -38.95 3.24 14.51
CA TYR A 27 -38.54 1.84 14.67
C TYR A 27 -37.95 1.50 16.05
N ALA A 28 -38.15 2.35 17.06
CA ALA A 28 -37.57 2.17 18.39
C ALA A 28 -37.96 0.85 19.08
N ALA A 29 -39.13 0.30 18.77
CA ALA A 29 -39.59 -0.99 19.29
C ALA A 29 -39.10 -2.20 18.45
N ASP A 30 -38.55 -1.96 17.26
CA ASP A 30 -38.12 -3.00 16.32
C ASP A 30 -36.65 -3.37 16.51
N LYS A 31 -36.42 -4.34 17.40
CA LYS A 31 -35.08 -4.86 17.70
C LYS A 31 -34.33 -5.37 16.46
N ALA A 32 -35.05 -5.92 15.48
CA ALA A 32 -34.44 -6.43 14.26
C ALA A 32 -33.87 -5.28 13.41
N LEU A 33 -34.60 -4.17 13.29
CA LEU A 33 -34.11 -3.00 12.56
C LEU A 33 -32.99 -2.29 13.33
N GLN A 34 -33.06 -2.23 14.67
CA GLN A 34 -31.96 -1.73 15.50
C GLN A 34 -30.66 -2.51 15.26
N GLN A 35 -30.73 -3.85 15.22
CA GLN A 35 -29.56 -4.69 14.96
C GLN A 35 -29.01 -4.46 13.53
N ILE A 36 -29.87 -4.37 12.51
CA ILE A 36 -29.44 -4.05 11.14
C ILE A 36 -28.75 -2.68 11.08
N THR A 37 -29.24 -1.70 11.84
CA THR A 37 -28.66 -0.35 11.89
C THR A 37 -27.27 -0.36 12.54
N GLN A 38 -27.09 -1.13 13.62
CA GLN A 38 -25.79 -1.33 14.26
C GLN A 38 -24.79 -2.03 13.33
N GLU A 39 -25.19 -3.12 12.69
CA GLU A 39 -24.35 -3.85 11.71
C GLU A 39 -23.95 -2.94 10.54
N LEU A 40 -24.88 -2.08 10.07
CA LEU A 40 -24.61 -1.10 9.01
C LEU A 40 -23.56 -0.08 9.45
N HIS A 41 -23.66 0.47 10.66
CA HIS A 41 -22.67 1.39 11.21
C HIS A 41 -21.29 0.73 11.36
N THR A 42 -21.22 -0.52 11.81
CA THR A 42 -19.97 -1.28 11.90
C THR A 42 -19.31 -1.44 10.53
N LEU A 43 -20.09 -1.81 9.50
CA LEU A 43 -19.58 -1.93 8.13
C LEU A 43 -19.12 -0.59 7.55
N LEU A 44 -19.86 0.50 7.79
CA LEU A 44 -19.48 1.84 7.35
C LEU A 44 -18.18 2.31 7.99
N ALA A 45 -18.01 2.12 9.31
CA ALA A 45 -16.80 2.47 10.03
C ALA A 45 -15.57 1.72 9.50
N ALA A 46 -15.75 0.47 9.05
CA ALA A 46 -14.68 -0.32 8.43
C ALA A 46 -14.36 0.13 6.99
N LEU A 47 -15.37 0.51 6.20
CA LEU A 47 -15.23 0.80 4.77
C LEU A 47 -14.85 2.26 4.47
N GLN A 48 -15.26 3.24 5.28
CA GLN A 48 -14.96 4.66 5.08
C GLN A 48 -13.45 4.98 5.02
N PRO A 49 -12.58 4.44 5.89
CA PRO A 49 -11.14 4.68 5.81
C PRO A 49 -10.52 4.19 4.49
N LEU A 50 -11.13 3.23 3.81
CA LEU A 50 -10.66 2.68 2.53
C LEU A 50 -10.94 3.61 1.35
N ARG A 51 -11.94 4.50 1.48
CA ARG A 51 -12.21 5.59 0.52
C ARG A 51 -11.08 6.62 0.55
N GLN A 52 -10.61 6.98 1.75
CA GLN A 52 -9.54 7.97 1.96
C GLN A 52 -8.14 7.39 1.69
N LYS A 53 -7.90 6.15 2.12
CA LYS A 53 -6.66 5.42 1.80
C LYS A 53 -6.80 4.87 0.39
N GLY A 54 -6.48 5.69 -0.60
CA GLY A 54 -6.23 5.21 -1.94
C GLY A 54 -5.18 4.12 -1.88
N VAL A 55 -5.60 2.84 -1.90
CA VAL A 55 -4.69 1.69 -2.01
C VAL A 55 -3.95 1.84 -3.34
N ARG A 56 -2.87 2.61 -3.33
CA ARG A 56 -1.83 2.62 -4.33
C ARG A 56 -1.05 1.36 -4.01
N THR A 57 -1.18 0.36 -4.86
CA THR A 57 -0.28 -0.79 -4.87
C THR A 57 1.14 -0.26 -4.81
N ALA A 58 1.87 -0.67 -3.77
CA ALA A 58 3.21 -0.21 -3.37
C ALA A 58 4.31 -0.40 -4.44
N SER A 59 3.96 -0.78 -5.67
CA SER A 59 4.86 -1.14 -6.76
C SER A 59 5.85 -0.02 -7.15
N LYS A 60 5.39 1.23 -7.34
CA LYS A 60 6.29 2.33 -7.78
C LYS A 60 7.18 2.86 -6.66
N GLY A 61 6.69 2.91 -5.42
CA GLY A 61 7.47 3.34 -4.25
C GLY A 61 8.53 2.30 -3.85
N ALA A 62 8.14 1.03 -3.77
CA ALA A 62 9.03 -0.07 -3.40
C ALA A 62 10.16 -0.28 -4.41
N ALA A 63 9.91 -0.09 -5.72
CA ALA A 63 10.95 -0.17 -6.74
C ALA A 63 12.01 0.95 -6.56
N LYS A 64 11.58 2.17 -6.24
CA LYS A 64 12.49 3.30 -5.97
C LYS A 64 13.31 3.06 -4.70
N THR A 65 12.69 2.58 -3.63
CA THR A 65 13.38 2.22 -2.37
C THR A 65 14.38 1.08 -2.56
N LYS A 66 14.04 0.06 -3.38
CA LYS A 66 14.96 -1.03 -3.72
C LYS A 66 16.18 -0.55 -4.50
N GLY A 67 15.98 0.36 -5.47
CA GLY A 67 17.06 1.00 -6.22
C GLY A 67 18.02 1.76 -5.30
N GLN A 68 17.48 2.57 -4.40
CA GLN A 68 18.25 3.35 -3.43
C GLN A 68 19.06 2.47 -2.47
N ARG A 69 18.43 1.44 -1.88
CA ARG A 69 19.12 0.48 -1.00
C ARG A 69 20.27 -0.23 -1.70
N ARG A 70 20.10 -0.53 -3.00
CA ARG A 70 21.16 -1.15 -3.79
C ARG A 70 22.31 -0.20 -4.08
N GLN A 71 22.01 1.06 -4.39
CA GLN A 71 23.03 2.10 -4.59
C GLN A 71 23.83 2.29 -3.29
N GLN A 72 23.14 2.42 -2.15
CA GLN A 72 23.79 2.56 -0.85
C GLN A 72 24.68 1.35 -0.53
N LEU A 73 24.19 0.13 -0.72
CA LEU A 73 25.01 -1.08 -0.54
C LEU A 73 26.24 -1.09 -1.45
N ALA A 74 26.07 -0.76 -2.73
CA ALA A 74 27.18 -0.75 -3.68
C ALA A 74 28.21 0.36 -3.38
N THR A 75 27.78 1.52 -2.88
CA THR A 75 28.66 2.61 -2.48
C THR A 75 29.50 2.22 -1.27
N SER A 76 28.86 1.82 -0.17
CA SER A 76 29.58 1.43 1.05
C SER A 76 30.49 0.22 0.82
N ALA A 77 30.07 -0.73 -0.02
CA ALA A 77 30.90 -1.89 -0.35
C ALA A 77 32.11 -1.53 -1.22
N ALA A 78 31.97 -0.61 -2.19
CA ALA A 78 33.09 -0.17 -3.02
C ALA A 78 34.14 0.58 -2.20
N GLU A 79 33.69 1.37 -1.23
CA GLU A 79 34.55 2.07 -0.29
C GLU A 79 35.38 1.09 0.55
N VAL A 80 34.72 0.13 1.22
CA VAL A 80 35.40 -0.89 2.03
C VAL A 80 36.30 -1.78 1.17
N ALA A 81 35.89 -2.10 -0.06
CA ALA A 81 36.72 -2.82 -1.02
C ALA A 81 38.00 -2.05 -1.38
N GLY A 82 37.92 -0.73 -1.57
CA GLY A 82 39.09 0.12 -1.82
C GLY A 82 40.05 0.16 -0.62
N ASP A 83 39.51 0.27 0.60
CA ASP A 83 40.30 0.27 1.84
C ASP A 83 41.03 -1.09 2.01
N LEU A 84 40.31 -2.20 1.79
CA LEU A 84 40.87 -3.56 1.80
C LEU A 84 41.93 -3.78 0.71
N TYR A 85 41.68 -3.30 -0.50
CA TYR A 85 42.61 -3.44 -1.62
C TYR A 85 43.92 -2.70 -1.34
N SER A 86 43.82 -1.49 -0.76
CA SER A 86 44.99 -0.68 -0.40
C SER A 86 45.81 -1.37 0.68
N TYR A 87 45.16 -1.84 1.76
CA TYR A 87 45.81 -2.63 2.80
C TYR A 87 46.47 -3.90 2.25
N ALA A 88 45.77 -4.66 1.41
CA ALA A 88 46.30 -5.88 0.81
C ALA A 88 47.52 -5.62 -0.09
N THR A 89 47.56 -4.47 -0.76
CA THR A 89 48.68 -4.04 -1.60
C THR A 89 49.93 -3.82 -0.75
N ASP A 90 49.79 -3.12 0.37
CA ASP A 90 50.89 -2.84 1.31
C ASP A 90 51.40 -4.10 2.02
N GLN A 91 50.50 -5.05 2.31
CA GLN A 91 50.86 -6.35 2.89
C GLN A 91 51.36 -7.37 1.86
N HIS A 92 51.43 -7.00 0.57
CA HIS A 92 51.72 -7.92 -0.54
C HIS A 92 50.81 -9.17 -0.59
N ASN A 93 49.59 -9.07 -0.06
CA ASN A 93 48.62 -10.16 -0.03
C ASN A 93 47.76 -10.16 -1.30
N ARG A 94 48.23 -10.84 -2.34
CA ARG A 94 47.52 -10.94 -3.62
C ARG A 94 46.13 -11.58 -3.55
N ALA A 95 45.93 -12.52 -2.62
CA ALA A 95 44.64 -13.18 -2.47
C ALA A 95 43.58 -12.18 -1.97
N LEU A 96 43.91 -11.43 -0.92
CA LEU A 96 43.02 -10.39 -0.37
C LEU A 96 42.80 -9.26 -1.38
N GLN A 97 43.86 -8.84 -2.08
CA GLN A 97 43.80 -7.82 -3.12
C GLN A 97 42.80 -8.20 -4.23
N THR A 98 42.89 -9.44 -4.74
CA THR A 98 41.98 -9.94 -5.78
C THR A 98 40.54 -10.04 -5.26
N SER A 99 40.36 -10.41 -3.99
CA SER A 99 39.04 -10.52 -3.37
C SER A 99 38.35 -9.16 -3.15
N ALA A 100 39.11 -8.07 -3.12
CA ALA A 100 38.66 -6.71 -2.90
C ALA A 100 38.66 -5.82 -4.17
N ASP A 101 38.98 -6.38 -5.34
CA ASP A 101 39.05 -5.63 -6.60
C ASP A 101 37.65 -5.38 -7.22
N TYR A 102 36.83 -4.58 -6.53
CA TYR A 102 35.48 -4.26 -6.96
C TYR A 102 35.16 -2.78 -6.81
N ASN A 103 34.76 -2.16 -7.93
CA ASN A 103 34.26 -0.79 -7.94
C ASN A 103 32.71 -0.74 -7.86
N TYR A 104 32.19 0.45 -7.54
CA TYR A 104 30.75 0.73 -7.46
C TYR A 104 29.95 0.25 -8.66
N SER A 105 30.43 0.53 -9.89
CA SER A 105 29.71 0.17 -11.12
C SER A 105 29.58 -1.34 -11.31
N THR A 106 30.62 -2.09 -10.94
CA THR A 106 30.62 -3.55 -10.98
C THR A 106 29.61 -4.09 -9.96
N LEU A 107 29.69 -3.64 -8.70
CA LEU A 107 28.78 -4.04 -7.62
C LEU A 107 27.32 -3.71 -7.95
N LEU A 108 27.07 -2.52 -8.51
CA LEU A 108 25.75 -2.09 -8.97
C LEU A 108 25.25 -2.89 -10.19
N LYS A 109 26.05 -3.71 -10.86
CA LYS A 109 25.58 -4.56 -11.96
C LYS A 109 25.40 -6.02 -11.55
N MET A 110 25.93 -6.43 -10.40
CA MET A 110 25.86 -7.82 -9.90
C MET A 110 24.44 -8.28 -9.57
N ARG A 111 24.14 -9.57 -9.80
CA ARG A 111 22.88 -10.16 -9.35
C ARG A 111 22.74 -10.01 -7.82
N ALA A 112 21.50 -9.86 -7.34
CA ALA A 112 21.24 -9.58 -5.93
C ALA A 112 21.76 -10.65 -4.96
N THR A 113 21.88 -11.91 -5.38
CA THR A 113 22.52 -12.98 -4.58
C THR A 113 24.03 -12.82 -4.56
N ALA A 114 24.66 -12.70 -5.73
CA ALA A 114 26.10 -12.48 -5.83
C ALA A 114 26.56 -11.21 -5.10
N LEU A 115 25.78 -10.13 -5.16
CA LEU A 115 26.06 -8.89 -4.42
C LEU A 115 25.99 -9.11 -2.90
N THR A 116 24.99 -9.83 -2.40
CA THR A 116 24.92 -10.11 -0.95
C THR A 116 26.06 -10.98 -0.48
N ASP A 117 26.42 -12.01 -1.25
CA ASP A 117 27.45 -12.96 -0.89
C ASP A 117 28.83 -12.30 -0.90
N LEU A 118 29.11 -11.48 -1.93
CA LEU A 118 30.37 -10.72 -2.03
C LEU A 118 30.49 -9.67 -0.93
N VAL A 119 29.42 -8.90 -0.65
CA VAL A 119 29.50 -7.88 0.42
C VAL A 119 29.65 -8.52 1.80
N GLN A 120 29.02 -9.68 2.04
CA GLN A 120 29.23 -10.44 3.26
C GLN A 120 30.69 -10.91 3.40
N HIS A 121 31.30 -11.35 2.28
CA HIS A 121 32.72 -11.69 2.24
C HIS A 121 33.59 -10.47 2.59
N LEU A 122 33.40 -9.34 1.91
CA LEU A 122 34.15 -8.09 2.17
C LEU A 122 33.99 -7.61 3.62
N TYR A 123 32.79 -7.68 4.19
CA TYR A 123 32.57 -7.36 5.61
C TYR A 123 33.39 -8.28 6.52
N THR A 124 33.43 -9.58 6.24
CA THR A 124 34.16 -10.57 7.06
C THR A 124 35.68 -10.34 7.01
N GLU A 125 36.21 -10.06 5.82
CA GLU A 125 37.63 -9.72 5.64
C GLU A 125 37.98 -8.40 6.36
N ALA A 126 37.12 -7.39 6.23
CA ALA A 126 37.28 -6.11 6.90
C ALA A 126 37.19 -6.22 8.44
N GLU A 127 36.32 -7.09 8.96
CA GLU A 127 36.21 -7.37 10.40
C GLU A 127 37.46 -8.11 10.91
N THR A 128 38.01 -9.04 10.11
CA THR A 128 39.24 -9.77 10.44
C THR A 128 40.46 -8.85 10.53
N HIS A 129 40.54 -7.84 9.67
CA HIS A 129 41.65 -6.89 9.59
C HIS A 129 41.34 -5.51 10.19
N GLN A 130 40.29 -5.40 11.00
CA GLN A 130 39.71 -4.12 11.43
C GLN A 130 40.73 -3.18 12.10
N THR A 131 41.63 -3.70 12.93
CA THR A 131 42.63 -2.89 13.63
C THR A 131 43.64 -2.26 12.68
N ALA A 132 44.09 -2.99 11.67
CA ALA A 132 45.04 -2.49 10.67
C ALA A 132 44.36 -1.55 9.67
N LEU A 133 43.08 -1.78 9.35
CA LEU A 133 42.32 -0.97 8.41
C LEU A 133 41.94 0.42 8.95
N LEU A 134 42.11 0.68 10.25
CA LEU A 134 41.97 2.02 10.83
C LEU A 134 42.92 3.03 10.17
N ASP A 135 44.15 2.61 9.90
CA ASP A 135 45.18 3.44 9.26
C ASP A 135 44.85 3.75 7.79
N TYR A 136 43.94 2.98 7.19
CA TYR A 136 43.43 3.14 5.83
C TYR A 136 42.09 3.88 5.79
N GLY A 137 41.61 4.39 6.92
CA GLY A 137 40.38 5.18 7.00
C GLY A 137 39.08 4.35 7.14
N LEU A 138 39.20 3.03 7.35
CA LEU A 138 38.04 2.20 7.68
C LEU A 138 37.74 2.29 9.18
N THR A 139 36.83 3.20 9.53
CA THR A 139 36.37 3.32 10.91
C THR A 139 35.33 2.25 11.27
N PRO A 140 35.12 1.95 12.56
CA PRO A 140 34.04 1.05 13.00
C PRO A 140 32.65 1.52 12.54
N ALA A 141 32.45 2.84 12.43
CA ALA A 141 31.21 3.42 11.92
C ALA A 141 30.96 3.04 10.45
N ARG A 142 31.98 3.11 9.58
CA ARG A 142 31.85 2.73 8.16
C ARG A 142 31.61 1.24 7.97
N LEU A 143 32.23 0.41 8.81
CA LEU A 143 31.99 -1.04 8.80
C LEU A 143 30.54 -1.36 9.26
N GLN A 144 30.02 -0.61 10.24
CA GLN A 144 28.63 -0.72 10.66
C GLN A 144 27.66 -0.23 9.57
N GLU A 145 27.97 0.86 8.87
CA GLU A 145 27.18 1.35 7.74
C GLU A 145 27.06 0.30 6.62
N LEU A 146 28.14 -0.43 6.32
CA LEU A 146 28.13 -1.54 5.37
C LEU A 146 27.17 -2.66 5.81
N LYS A 147 27.22 -3.03 7.10
CA LYS A 147 26.37 -4.05 7.71
C LYS A 147 24.89 -3.67 7.66
N ASP A 148 24.58 -2.42 7.99
CA ASP A 148 23.23 -1.88 7.96
C ASP A 148 22.68 -1.81 6.53
N ALA A 149 23.51 -1.40 5.57
CA ALA A 149 23.15 -1.40 4.16
C ALA A 149 22.88 -2.83 3.63
N LEU A 150 23.67 -3.82 4.08
CA LEU A 150 23.46 -5.23 3.72
C LEU A 150 22.15 -5.77 4.29
N ALA A 151 21.83 -5.47 5.55
CA ALA A 151 20.57 -5.84 6.19
C ALA A 151 19.35 -5.18 5.50
N ALA A 152 19.45 -3.91 5.15
CA ALA A 152 18.40 -3.18 4.43
C ALA A 152 18.18 -3.75 3.02
N PHE A 153 19.24 -4.16 2.32
CA PHE A 153 19.12 -4.75 0.98
C PHE A 153 18.54 -6.17 1.02
N THR A 154 18.94 -6.99 2.00
CA THR A 154 18.48 -8.39 2.15
C THR A 154 17.01 -8.50 2.56
N THR A 155 16.53 -7.63 3.46
CA THR A 155 15.10 -7.54 3.82
C THR A 155 14.19 -7.27 2.61
N THR A 156 14.72 -6.62 1.57
CA THR A 156 14.00 -6.34 0.33
C THR A 156 13.72 -7.60 -0.53
N LYS A 157 14.38 -8.75 -0.28
CA LYS A 157 14.10 -10.02 -0.99
C LYS A 157 12.71 -10.58 -0.65
N ASN A 158 12.19 -10.31 0.55
CA ASN A 158 10.89 -10.83 1.01
C ASN A 158 9.71 -9.88 0.70
N ASP A 159 10.00 -8.59 0.53
CA ASP A 159 9.05 -7.49 0.34
C ASP A 159 8.05 -7.73 -0.82
N PRO A 160 8.45 -8.08 -2.06
CA PRO A 160 7.53 -8.09 -3.18
C PRO A 160 6.45 -9.18 -3.08
N ARG A 161 6.82 -10.36 -2.56
CA ARG A 161 5.88 -11.47 -2.39
C ARG A 161 4.96 -11.24 -1.20
N GLN A 162 5.46 -10.62 -0.13
CA GLN A 162 4.66 -10.17 1.01
C GLN A 162 3.66 -9.09 0.58
N HIS A 163 4.10 -8.02 -0.10
CA HIS A 163 3.21 -6.97 -0.64
C HIS A 163 2.15 -7.49 -1.61
N ILE A 164 2.47 -8.47 -2.45
CA ILE A 164 1.48 -9.08 -3.36
C ILE A 164 0.46 -9.92 -2.58
N THR A 165 0.91 -10.67 -1.57
CA THR A 165 0.04 -11.54 -0.77
C THR A 165 -0.85 -10.73 0.15
N GLU A 166 -0.30 -9.75 0.85
CA GLU A 166 -1.01 -8.78 1.68
C GLU A 166 -1.96 -7.93 0.84
N GLY A 167 -1.53 -7.49 -0.34
CA GLY A 167 -2.38 -6.77 -1.29
C GLY A 167 -3.56 -7.59 -1.80
N LYS A 168 -3.38 -8.91 -2.01
CA LYS A 168 -4.47 -9.83 -2.37
C LYS A 168 -5.41 -10.09 -1.20
N ALA A 169 -4.88 -10.35 -0.01
CA ALA A 169 -5.67 -10.58 1.20
C ALA A 169 -6.52 -9.34 1.54
N ALA A 170 -5.92 -8.15 1.49
CA ALA A 170 -6.64 -6.89 1.69
C ALA A 170 -7.74 -6.70 0.64
N ARG A 171 -7.48 -6.97 -0.65
CA ARG A 171 -8.52 -6.88 -1.69
C ARG A 171 -9.66 -7.88 -1.47
N LEU A 172 -9.36 -9.09 -1.01
CA LEU A 172 -10.36 -10.11 -0.73
C LEU A 172 -11.23 -9.71 0.47
N ALA A 173 -10.61 -9.22 1.56
CA ALA A 173 -11.32 -8.72 2.74
C ALA A 173 -12.25 -7.54 2.39
N ILE A 174 -11.78 -6.61 1.55
CA ILE A 174 -12.61 -5.49 1.07
C ILE A 174 -13.79 -6.02 0.24
N LYS A 175 -13.55 -6.96 -0.67
CA LYS A 175 -14.62 -7.57 -1.47
C LYS A 175 -15.67 -8.24 -0.59
N GLU A 176 -15.23 -8.95 0.45
CA GLU A 176 -16.11 -9.61 1.41
C GLU A 176 -16.96 -8.60 2.20
N GLN A 177 -16.36 -7.53 2.72
CA GLN A 177 -17.10 -6.46 3.40
C GLN A 177 -18.14 -5.78 2.50
N PHE A 178 -17.84 -5.56 1.22
CA PHE A 178 -18.84 -5.05 0.27
C PHE A 178 -19.94 -6.07 -0.08
N SER A 179 -19.64 -7.38 0.00
CA SER A 179 -20.64 -8.45 -0.16
C SER A 179 -21.58 -8.50 1.04
N GLN A 180 -21.04 -8.38 2.25
CA GLN A 180 -21.80 -8.30 3.50
C GLN A 180 -22.68 -7.04 3.52
N LEU A 181 -22.14 -5.90 3.09
CA LEU A 181 -22.91 -4.66 2.95
C LEU A 181 -24.07 -4.81 1.97
N ALA A 182 -23.83 -5.43 0.80
CA ALA A 182 -24.90 -5.68 -0.17
C ALA A 182 -25.98 -6.60 0.40
N THR A 183 -25.59 -7.70 1.06
CA THR A 183 -26.53 -8.64 1.70
C THR A 183 -27.34 -7.96 2.81
N LEU A 184 -26.71 -7.12 3.62
CA LEU A 184 -27.38 -6.38 4.69
C LEU A 184 -28.43 -5.41 4.13
N LEU A 185 -28.08 -4.66 3.08
CA LEU A 185 -28.95 -3.65 2.49
C LEU A 185 -30.04 -4.23 1.57
N GLU A 186 -29.72 -5.21 0.73
CA GLU A 186 -30.63 -5.78 -0.28
C GLU A 186 -31.51 -6.90 0.28
N ASP A 187 -31.03 -7.67 1.25
CA ASP A 187 -31.80 -8.79 1.77
C ASP A 187 -32.42 -8.48 3.14
N ARG A 188 -31.59 -8.15 4.14
CA ARG A 188 -32.06 -8.02 5.52
C ARG A 188 -32.88 -6.74 5.72
N LEU A 189 -32.38 -5.60 5.25
CA LEU A 189 -33.06 -4.32 5.38
C LEU A 189 -34.35 -4.28 4.56
N ASP A 190 -34.34 -4.72 3.30
CA ASP A 190 -35.56 -4.69 2.48
C ASP A 190 -36.69 -5.54 3.04
N ARG A 191 -36.37 -6.73 3.55
CA ARG A 191 -37.38 -7.57 4.20
C ARG A 191 -37.90 -6.96 5.48
N SER A 192 -37.03 -6.36 6.30
CA SER A 192 -37.45 -5.72 7.55
C SER A 192 -38.28 -4.47 7.30
N LEU A 193 -38.06 -3.75 6.20
CA LEU A 193 -38.79 -2.54 5.85
C LEU A 193 -40.22 -2.77 5.33
N ARG A 194 -40.56 -3.96 4.83
CA ARG A 194 -41.89 -4.26 4.24
C ARG A 194 -43.06 -3.95 5.18
N LYS A 195 -42.89 -4.17 6.49
CA LYS A 195 -43.94 -3.88 7.49
C LYS A 195 -44.21 -2.38 7.67
N TYR A 196 -43.27 -1.54 7.29
CA TYR A 196 -43.40 -0.08 7.34
C TYR A 196 -44.09 0.50 6.11
N ALA A 197 -44.17 -0.24 5.00
CA ALA A 197 -44.86 0.21 3.79
C ALA A 197 -46.33 0.60 4.05
N ARG A 198 -47.01 -0.09 4.96
CA ARG A 198 -48.39 0.22 5.37
C ARG A 198 -48.48 1.02 6.67
N SER A 199 -47.64 0.72 7.65
CA SER A 199 -47.73 1.34 8.98
C SER A 199 -47.11 2.74 9.05
N HIS A 200 -46.04 2.98 8.28
CA HIS A 200 -45.26 4.22 8.27
C HIS A 200 -44.76 4.52 6.83
N PRO A 201 -45.66 4.84 5.89
CA PRO A 201 -45.34 4.94 4.46
C PRO A 201 -44.28 6.02 4.16
N GLU A 202 -44.33 7.17 4.83
CA GLU A 202 -43.33 8.24 4.68
C GLU A 202 -41.92 7.80 5.09
N PHE A 203 -41.80 6.99 6.14
CA PHE A 203 -40.54 6.41 6.59
C PHE A 203 -40.01 5.38 5.58
N TYR A 204 -40.88 4.51 5.09
CA TYR A 204 -40.56 3.54 4.04
C TYR A 204 -40.08 4.22 2.75
N HIS A 205 -40.80 5.23 2.26
CA HIS A 205 -40.44 5.95 1.03
C HIS A 205 -39.09 6.66 1.15
N ARG A 206 -38.83 7.36 2.27
CA ARG A 206 -37.53 8.01 2.51
C ARG A 206 -36.36 7.01 2.48
N LEU A 207 -36.52 5.84 3.10
CA LEU A 207 -35.47 4.80 3.08
C LEU A 207 -35.28 4.17 1.70
N THR A 208 -36.36 3.90 0.97
CA THR A 208 -36.25 3.40 -0.41
C THR A 208 -35.57 4.40 -1.35
N ALA A 209 -35.86 5.70 -1.19
CA ALA A 209 -35.21 6.77 -1.94
C ALA A 209 -33.71 6.90 -1.59
N ALA A 210 -33.35 6.79 -0.31
CA ALA A 210 -31.96 6.79 0.14
C ALA A 210 -31.15 5.64 -0.47
N ARG A 211 -31.77 4.46 -0.70
CA ARG A 211 -31.16 3.32 -1.39
C ARG A 211 -31.03 3.49 -2.90
N GLN A 212 -31.97 4.20 -3.53
CA GLN A 212 -32.00 4.44 -4.97
C GLN A 212 -30.98 5.46 -5.47
N VAL A 213 -30.22 6.12 -4.59
CA VAL A 213 -29.07 6.93 -4.98
C VAL A 213 -27.93 6.01 -5.45
N ILE A 214 -28.18 5.32 -6.56
CA ILE A 214 -27.28 4.45 -7.31
C ILE A 214 -27.35 4.96 -8.75
N ASP A 215 -26.17 5.23 -9.30
CA ASP A 215 -25.92 5.84 -10.60
C ASP A 215 -26.19 7.34 -10.69
N ARG A 216 -25.29 8.12 -10.08
CA ARG A 216 -24.76 9.28 -10.82
C ARG A 216 -23.81 8.70 -11.88
N PRO A 217 -24.19 8.61 -13.17
CA PRO A 217 -23.19 8.39 -14.20
C PRO A 217 -22.16 9.49 -14.03
N GLY A 218 -20.90 9.10 -13.85
CA GLY A 218 -19.79 10.04 -13.86
C GLY A 218 -19.95 10.89 -15.12
N LYS A 219 -20.00 12.21 -14.92
CA LYS A 219 -19.98 13.24 -15.96
C LYS A 219 -19.15 12.73 -17.14
N GLN A 220 -19.79 12.31 -18.23
CA GLN A 220 -19.11 12.24 -19.51
C GLN A 220 -18.52 13.63 -19.68
N GLN A 221 -17.19 13.71 -19.82
CA GLN A 221 -16.57 14.90 -20.38
C GLN A 221 -17.32 15.16 -21.68
N GLY A 222 -18.20 16.17 -21.66
CA GLY A 222 -18.77 16.72 -22.87
C GLY A 222 -17.58 17.09 -23.72
N GLY A 223 -17.47 16.46 -24.89
CA GLY A 223 -16.50 16.86 -25.87
C GLY A 223 -16.68 18.35 -26.11
N ASP A 224 -15.60 19.09 -25.98
CA ASP A 224 -15.46 20.40 -26.57
C ASP A 224 -15.91 20.29 -28.03
N ASN A 225 -17.01 20.95 -28.37
CA ASN A 225 -17.18 21.53 -29.68
C ASN A 225 -17.51 23.00 -29.44
N GLU A 226 -16.52 23.79 -29.83
CA GLU A 226 -16.45 25.24 -29.77
C GLU A 226 -17.64 25.91 -30.48
N GLU A 227 -17.81 27.16 -30.06
CA GLU A 227 -18.79 28.20 -30.37
C GLU A 227 -19.39 28.29 -31.80
N PRO A 228 -20.59 28.89 -31.93
CA PRO A 228 -21.20 29.16 -33.23
C PRO A 228 -20.57 30.43 -33.85
N PRO A 229 -20.22 30.46 -35.15
CA PRO A 229 -19.98 31.70 -35.83
C PRO A 229 -21.30 32.32 -36.29
N THR A 230 -21.62 33.45 -35.64
CA THR A 230 -22.43 34.56 -36.12
C THR A 230 -22.46 34.69 -37.64
N LYS A 231 -23.66 34.76 -38.23
CA LYS A 231 -23.90 35.57 -39.42
C LYS A 231 -24.99 36.59 -39.12
N LEU A 232 -24.58 37.86 -39.14
CA LEU A 232 -25.44 39.03 -39.23
C LEU A 232 -26.28 38.97 -40.51
N GLN A 233 -27.39 39.71 -40.46
CA GLN A 233 -28.30 40.07 -41.55
C GLN A 233 -27.59 40.51 -42.84
#